data_AF-A0A6G5A4L7-F1
#
_entry.id   AF-A0A6G5A4L7-F1
#
_cell.length_a   1.000
_cell.length_b   1.000
_cell.length_c   1.000
_cell.angle_alpha   90.00
_cell.angle_beta   90.00
_cell.angle_gamma   90.00
#
_symmetry.space_group_name_H-M   'P 1'
#
loop_
_entity.id
_entity.type
_entity.pdbx_description
1 polymer ?
#
loop_
_entity_poly.entity_id
_entity_poly.type
_entity_poly.pdbx_seq_one_letter_code
_entity_poly.pdbx_strand_id
1 'polypeptide(L)'
;MVHTAMLSSILVVILFYIAVTHCTSQERQLQEDAKGECKAVRVTKKVPYGNCILNGTTIKHGKTADSRSPYSCLGVYCWNGTITPIRCKTPRPKDNDKFVHSREPGDWPNCCYWIRRCRNNTDPKRPMERSLRVSKIYHT
;
A
#
# COMPACT_ATOMS: atom_id res chain seq x y z
N MET A 1 68.10 42.13 22.84
CA MET A 1 67.34 41.07 22.12
C MET A 1 66.14 40.51 22.90
N VAL A 2 65.95 40.80 24.20
CA VAL A 2 64.82 40.26 24.99
C VAL A 2 63.51 41.03 24.82
N HIS A 3 63.55 42.34 24.50
CA HIS A 3 62.34 43.17 24.34
C HIS A 3 61.51 42.88 23.08
N THR A 4 62.14 42.45 21.99
CA THR A 4 61.41 42.11 20.75
C THR A 4 60.61 40.81 20.89
N ALA A 5 61.09 39.86 21.70
CA ALA A 5 60.37 38.62 21.99
C ALA A 5 59.12 38.84 22.86
N MET A 6 59.18 39.77 23.81
CA MET A 6 58.04 40.13 24.67
C MET A 6 56.90 40.78 23.88
N LEU A 7 57.22 41.70 22.97
CA LEU A 7 56.21 42.36 22.12
C LEU A 7 55.51 41.39 21.17
N SER A 8 56.26 40.41 20.63
CA SER A 8 55.68 39.37 19.77
C SER A 8 54.70 38.46 20.53
N SER A 9 55.00 38.12 21.79
CA SER A 9 54.11 37.27 22.59
C SER A 9 52.81 37.98 22.94
N ILE A 10 52.88 39.26 23.30
CA ILE A 10 51.71 40.09 23.60
C ILE A 10 50.79 40.21 22.37
N LEU A 11 51.36 40.39 21.18
CA LEU A 11 50.58 40.54 19.94
C LEU A 11 49.81 39.26 19.59
N VAL A 12 50.41 38.09 19.80
CA VAL A 12 49.74 36.79 19.59
C VAL A 12 48.58 36.60 20.57
N VAL A 13 48.75 36.98 21.84
CA VAL A 13 47.68 36.88 22.84
C VAL A 13 46.52 37.81 22.49
N ILE A 14 46.80 39.05 22.07
CA ILE A 14 45.76 40.01 21.66
C ILE A 14 44.99 39.48 20.45
N LEU A 15 45.68 38.96 19.42
CA LEU A 15 45.03 38.39 18.24
C LEU A 15 44.17 37.17 18.59
N PHE A 16 44.62 36.32 19.51
CA PHE A 16 43.86 35.18 19.99
C PHE A 16 42.59 35.63 20.74
N TYR A 17 42.71 36.64 21.60
CA TYR A 17 41.54 37.22 22.29
C TYR A 17 40.52 37.81 21.32
N ILE A 18 40.97 38.54 20.29
CA ILE A 18 40.08 39.10 19.25
C ILE A 18 39.39 37.99 18.45
N ALA A 19 40.12 36.92 18.10
CA ALA A 19 39.53 35.80 17.39
C ALA A 19 38.45 35.07 18.22
N VAL A 20 38.71 34.86 19.52
CA VAL A 20 37.75 34.22 20.43
C VAL A 20 36.51 35.08 20.65
N THR A 21 36.66 36.41 20.80
CA THR A 21 35.50 37.31 20.98
C THR A 21 34.67 37.44 19.70
N HIS A 22 35.31 37.44 18.52
CA HIS A 22 34.58 37.43 17.24
C HIS A 22 33.82 36.12 17.02
N CYS A 23 34.43 34.98 17.33
CA CYS A 23 33.80 33.67 17.15
C CYS A 23 32.55 33.51 18.05
N THR A 24 32.64 33.96 19.31
CA THR A 24 31.51 33.89 20.27
C THR A 24 30.38 34.88 19.95
N SER A 25 30.70 36.01 19.32
CA SER A 25 29.69 36.99 18.86
C SER A 25 28.84 36.45 17.69
N GLN A 26 29.44 35.68 16.79
CA GLN A 26 28.74 35.15 15.61
C GLN A 26 27.70 34.09 15.98
N GLU A 27 28.00 33.23 16.96
CA GLU A 27 27.05 32.24 17.47
C GLU A 27 25.83 32.90 18.13
N ARG A 28 26.03 34.01 18.86
CA ARG A 28 24.93 34.75 19.50
C ARG A 28 23.96 35.35 18.48
N GLN A 29 24.45 35.90 17.37
CA GLN A 29 23.59 36.43 16.31
C GLN A 29 22.77 35.33 15.63
N LEU A 30 23.39 34.19 15.32
CA LEU A 30 22.67 33.05 14.73
C LEU A 30 21.57 32.53 15.66
N GLN A 31 21.78 32.60 16.97
CA GLN A 31 20.83 32.14 17.97
C GLN A 31 19.68 33.14 18.19
N GLU A 32 19.91 34.45 18.04
CA GLU A 32 18.84 35.46 18.04
C GLU A 32 18.00 35.40 16.77
N ASP A 33 18.61 35.18 15.60
CA ASP A 33 17.89 35.00 14.33
C ASP A 33 17.07 33.70 14.34
N ALA A 34 17.58 32.63 14.97
CA ALA A 34 16.85 31.38 15.18
C ALA A 34 15.77 31.47 16.28
N LYS A 35 15.73 32.57 17.04
CA LYS A 35 14.67 32.90 18.00
C LYS A 35 13.52 33.66 17.34
N GLY A 36 13.44 33.65 16.01
CA GLY A 36 12.19 33.94 15.32
C GLY A 36 11.08 33.03 15.85
N GLU A 37 9.92 33.60 16.19
CA GLU A 37 8.77 32.85 16.69
C GLU A 37 8.49 31.66 15.77
N CYS A 38 8.63 30.45 16.29
CA CYS A 38 8.27 29.23 15.59
C CYS A 38 6.76 29.21 15.41
N LYS A 39 6.27 29.91 14.38
CA LYS A 39 4.85 29.93 14.04
C LYS A 39 4.52 28.59 13.45
N ALA A 40 3.67 27.84 14.15
CA ALA A 40 3.12 26.59 13.66
C ALA A 40 2.45 26.84 12.29
N VAL A 41 3.14 26.48 11.22
CA VAL A 41 2.57 26.47 9.89
C VAL A 41 1.58 25.31 9.89
N ARG A 42 0.29 25.63 9.74
CA ARG A 42 -0.73 24.60 9.53
C ARG A 42 -0.42 23.92 8.20
N VAL A 43 0.09 22.71 8.27
CA VAL A 43 0.26 21.84 7.11
C VAL A 43 -1.09 21.73 6.42
N THR A 44 -1.08 21.96 5.10
CA THR A 44 -2.25 22.12 4.25
C THR A 44 -3.27 20.98 4.45
N LYS A 45 -4.55 21.36 4.40
CA LYS A 45 -5.74 20.51 4.60
C LYS A 45 -5.58 19.13 3.94
N LYS A 46 -5.66 18.07 4.74
CA LYS A 46 -5.60 16.67 4.28
C LYS A 46 -6.61 16.48 3.14
N VAL A 47 -6.12 16.17 1.94
CA VAL A 47 -6.98 15.87 0.80
C VAL A 47 -7.78 14.61 1.16
N PRO A 48 -9.12 14.65 1.14
CA PRO A 48 -9.92 13.47 1.46
C PRO A 48 -9.64 12.40 0.40
N TYR A 49 -9.45 11.15 0.85
CA TYR A 49 -9.22 10.04 -0.06
C TYR A 49 -10.42 9.89 -1.02
N GLY A 50 -10.13 9.80 -2.32
CA GLY A 50 -11.16 9.65 -3.35
C GLY A 50 -11.85 8.28 -3.28
N ASN A 51 -13.18 8.28 -3.38
CA ASN A 51 -13.95 7.08 -3.71
C ASN A 51 -13.83 6.76 -5.20
N CYS A 52 -14.10 5.53 -5.58
CA CYS A 52 -14.09 5.09 -6.97
C CYS A 52 -15.52 4.89 -7.48
N ILE A 53 -15.74 5.10 -8.78
CA ILE A 53 -17.02 4.82 -9.44
C ILE A 53 -16.78 3.74 -10.47
N LEU A 54 -17.49 2.62 -10.34
CA LEU A 54 -17.46 1.52 -11.31
C LEU A 54 -18.89 1.14 -11.71
N ASN A 55 -19.21 1.21 -13.00
CA ASN A 55 -20.54 0.87 -13.52
C ASN A 55 -21.69 1.56 -12.76
N GLY A 56 -21.52 2.84 -12.42
CA GLY A 56 -22.50 3.61 -11.63
C GLY A 56 -22.55 3.30 -10.14
N THR A 57 -21.72 2.38 -9.65
CA THR A 57 -21.63 2.03 -8.22
C THR A 57 -20.43 2.73 -7.57
N THR A 58 -20.66 3.38 -6.43
CA THR A 58 -19.60 4.00 -5.64
C THR A 58 -18.93 2.97 -4.74
N ILE A 59 -17.63 2.78 -4.91
CA ILE A 59 -16.77 1.95 -4.08
C ILE A 59 -15.98 2.86 -3.16
N LYS A 60 -16.13 2.69 -1.85
CA LYS A 60 -15.41 3.49 -0.86
C LYS A 60 -13.90 3.23 -0.92
N HIS A 61 -13.09 4.25 -0.65
CA HIS A 61 -11.65 4.09 -0.48
C HIS A 61 -11.33 2.92 0.48
N GLY A 62 -10.37 2.08 0.09
CA GLY A 62 -9.92 0.93 0.89
C GLY A 62 -10.89 -0.25 0.88
N LYS A 63 -11.95 -0.22 0.05
CA LYS A 63 -12.92 -1.33 -0.07
C LYS A 63 -12.76 -2.06 -1.39
N THR A 64 -13.21 -3.31 -1.37
CA THR A 64 -13.33 -4.16 -2.55
C THR A 64 -14.78 -4.29 -2.98
N ALA A 65 -14.99 -4.55 -4.26
CA ALA A 65 -16.30 -4.89 -4.82
C ALA A 65 -16.15 -5.90 -5.96
N ASP A 66 -17.24 -6.54 -6.33
CA ASP A 66 -17.32 -7.29 -7.58
C ASP A 66 -17.29 -6.32 -8.78
N SER A 67 -16.59 -6.69 -9.85
CA SER A 67 -16.49 -5.86 -11.05
C SER A 67 -17.75 -5.89 -11.92
N ARG A 68 -18.66 -6.83 -11.64
CA ARG A 68 -19.84 -7.19 -12.45
C ARG A 68 -19.50 -7.56 -13.89
N SER A 69 -18.28 -8.05 -14.10
CA SER A 69 -17.85 -8.53 -15.41
C SER A 69 -18.61 -9.81 -15.77
N PRO A 70 -19.36 -9.84 -16.90
CA PRO A 70 -20.09 -11.04 -17.29
C PRO A 70 -19.18 -12.16 -17.79
N TYR A 71 -17.94 -11.85 -18.16
CA TYR A 71 -17.01 -12.81 -18.77
C TYR A 71 -15.95 -13.33 -17.81
N SER A 72 -15.76 -12.67 -16.66
CA SER A 72 -14.65 -13.00 -15.76
C SER A 72 -15.04 -12.83 -14.30
N CYS A 73 -14.64 -13.80 -13.48
CA CYS A 73 -14.72 -13.67 -12.03
C CYS A 73 -13.61 -12.71 -11.56
N LEU A 74 -13.96 -11.42 -11.44
CA LEU A 74 -13.00 -10.36 -11.18
C LEU A 74 -13.53 -9.42 -10.10
N GLY A 75 -12.74 -9.22 -9.05
CA GLY A 75 -12.98 -8.20 -8.05
C GLY A 75 -12.23 -6.92 -8.40
N VAL A 76 -12.52 -5.86 -7.66
CA VAL A 76 -11.79 -4.59 -7.74
C VAL A 76 -11.51 -4.06 -6.35
N TYR A 77 -10.41 -3.32 -6.21
CA TYR A 77 -10.05 -2.57 -5.01
C TYR A 77 -9.98 -1.08 -5.32
N CYS A 78 -10.60 -0.25 -4.48
CA CYS A 78 -10.51 1.19 -4.62
C CYS A 78 -9.37 1.77 -3.76
N TRP A 79 -8.41 2.41 -4.41
CA TRP A 79 -7.33 3.14 -3.76
C TRP A 79 -7.25 4.58 -4.28
N ASN A 80 -7.68 5.50 -3.42
CA ASN A 80 -7.62 6.95 -3.67
C ASN A 80 -8.14 7.36 -5.06
N GLY A 81 -9.39 6.98 -5.37
CA GLY A 81 -10.02 7.22 -6.68
C GLY A 81 -9.56 6.30 -7.81
N THR A 82 -8.54 5.47 -7.59
CA THR A 82 -8.04 4.52 -8.58
C THR A 82 -8.58 3.12 -8.34
N ILE A 83 -9.07 2.48 -9.40
CA ILE A 83 -9.56 1.11 -9.35
C ILE A 83 -8.43 0.15 -9.74
N THR A 84 -8.14 -0.81 -8.86
CA THR A 84 -7.18 -1.89 -9.12
C THR A 84 -7.92 -3.22 -9.28
N PRO A 85 -7.78 -3.94 -10.40
CA PRO A 85 -8.43 -5.24 -10.59
C PRO A 85 -7.80 -6.31 -9.69
N ILE A 86 -8.64 -7.17 -9.10
CA ILE A 86 -8.24 -8.32 -8.28
C ILE A 86 -8.70 -9.59 -8.98
N ARG A 87 -7.74 -10.40 -9.43
CA ARG A 87 -8.00 -11.72 -10.02
C ARG A 87 -8.08 -12.78 -8.93
N CYS A 88 -8.82 -13.85 -9.20
CA CYS A 88 -8.81 -15.04 -8.36
C CYS A 88 -7.40 -15.65 -8.32
N LYS A 89 -6.87 -15.89 -7.12
CA LYS A 89 -5.55 -16.51 -6.93
C LYS A 89 -5.53 -17.99 -7.30
N THR A 90 -6.65 -18.70 -7.12
CA THR A 90 -6.72 -20.14 -7.32
C THR A 90 -6.69 -20.49 -8.82
N PRO A 91 -5.64 -21.18 -9.30
CA PRO A 91 -5.54 -21.60 -10.69
C PRO A 91 -6.61 -22.64 -11.01
N ARG A 92 -6.93 -22.81 -12.30
CA ARG A 92 -7.87 -23.86 -12.75
C ARG A 92 -7.24 -25.24 -12.54
N PRO A 93 -7.88 -26.15 -11.78
CA PRO A 93 -7.45 -27.54 -11.71
C PRO A 93 -7.50 -28.19 -13.09
N LYS A 94 -6.55 -29.08 -13.37
CA LYS A 94 -6.56 -29.85 -14.63
C LYS A 94 -7.72 -30.85 -14.60
N ASP A 95 -8.51 -30.87 -15.67
CA ASP A 95 -9.55 -31.87 -15.86
C ASP A 95 -8.94 -33.24 -16.12
N ASN A 96 -9.67 -34.30 -15.77
CA ASN A 96 -9.28 -35.67 -16.03
C ASN A 96 -10.49 -36.51 -16.49
N ASP A 97 -10.29 -37.81 -16.67
CA ASP A 97 -11.33 -38.69 -17.23
C ASP A 97 -12.56 -38.82 -16.31
N LYS A 98 -12.38 -38.60 -15.00
CA LYS A 98 -13.43 -38.73 -13.99
C LYS A 98 -14.10 -37.39 -13.67
N PHE A 99 -13.35 -36.29 -13.73
CA PHE A 99 -13.79 -35.00 -13.23
C PHE A 99 -13.56 -33.86 -14.21
N VAL A 100 -14.59 -33.00 -14.32
CA VAL A 100 -14.53 -31.70 -14.99
C VAL A 100 -14.72 -30.61 -13.95
N HIS A 101 -13.91 -29.57 -14.00
CA HIS A 101 -13.96 -28.43 -13.09
C HIS A 101 -14.60 -27.23 -13.77
N SER A 102 -15.51 -26.56 -13.06
CA SER A 102 -16.04 -25.26 -13.47
C SER A 102 -15.97 -24.27 -12.32
N ARG A 103 -16.09 -22.99 -12.62
CA ARG A 103 -16.24 -21.94 -11.60
C ARG A 103 -17.54 -22.17 -10.81
N GLU A 104 -17.52 -21.81 -9.53
CA GLU A 104 -18.73 -21.67 -8.72
C GLU A 104 -19.58 -20.51 -9.27
N PRO A 105 -20.91 -20.66 -9.44
CA PRO A 105 -21.75 -19.56 -9.90
C PRO A 105 -21.84 -18.46 -8.84
N GLY A 106 -21.97 -17.21 -9.28
CA GLY A 106 -22.13 -16.03 -8.44
C GLY A 106 -21.06 -14.96 -8.70
N ASP A 107 -21.06 -13.94 -7.85
CA ASP A 107 -20.17 -12.79 -7.97
C ASP A 107 -18.81 -13.05 -7.29
N TRP A 108 -17.81 -12.22 -7.58
CA TRP A 108 -16.55 -12.23 -6.83
C TRP A 108 -16.83 -11.90 -5.35
N PRO A 109 -16.24 -12.61 -4.37
CA PRO A 109 -15.19 -13.62 -4.50
C PRO A 109 -15.71 -15.07 -4.62
N ASN A 110 -17.02 -15.30 -4.60
CA ASN A 110 -17.59 -16.65 -4.58
C ASN A 110 -17.29 -17.42 -5.88
N CYS A 111 -17.35 -16.75 -7.03
CA CYS A 111 -16.93 -17.38 -8.27
C CYS A 111 -15.44 -17.74 -8.32
N CYS A 112 -14.61 -17.33 -7.35
CA CYS A 112 -13.20 -17.71 -7.32
C CYS A 112 -12.94 -19.16 -6.94
N TYR A 113 -13.96 -19.89 -6.50
CA TYR A 113 -13.84 -21.31 -6.19
C TYR A 113 -14.13 -22.18 -7.42
N TRP A 114 -13.56 -23.38 -7.41
CA TRP A 114 -13.77 -24.40 -8.43
C TRP A 114 -14.67 -25.50 -7.88
N ILE A 115 -15.69 -25.87 -8.64
CA ILE A 115 -16.56 -27.00 -8.39
C ILE A 115 -16.10 -28.14 -9.30
N ARG A 116 -15.88 -29.33 -8.71
CA ARG A 116 -15.70 -30.58 -9.46
C ARG A 116 -17.06 -31.19 -9.79
N ARG A 117 -17.24 -31.65 -11.02
CA ARG A 117 -18.38 -32.47 -11.46
C ARG A 117 -17.85 -33.76 -12.05
N CYS A 118 -18.56 -34.87 -11.83
CA CYS A 118 -18.24 -36.11 -12.52
C CYS A 118 -18.48 -35.90 -14.02
N ARG A 119 -17.51 -36.26 -14.86
CA ARG A 119 -17.76 -36.43 -16.29
C ARG A 119 -18.76 -37.58 -16.38
N ASN A 120 -19.93 -37.37 -16.98
CA ASN A 120 -20.98 -38.39 -17.04
C ASN A 120 -20.35 -39.71 -17.50
N ASN A 121 -20.20 -40.67 -16.58
CA ASN A 121 -20.14 -42.05 -17.02
C ASN A 121 -21.52 -42.30 -17.59
N THR A 122 -21.60 -42.58 -18.88
CA THR A 122 -22.75 -43.18 -19.56
C THR A 122 -23.04 -44.57 -18.97
N ASP A 123 -23.35 -44.61 -17.68
CA ASP A 123 -23.75 -45.80 -16.95
C ASP A 123 -25.23 -45.59 -16.57
N PRO A 124 -26.17 -46.06 -17.42
CA PRO A 124 -27.60 -45.75 -17.34
C PRO A 124 -28.32 -46.33 -16.10
N LYS A 125 -27.59 -46.91 -15.14
CA LYS A 125 -28.16 -47.65 -14.01
C LYS A 125 -28.10 -46.96 -12.64
N ARG A 126 -27.60 -45.72 -12.53
CA ARG A 126 -27.65 -45.01 -11.24
C ARG A 126 -28.72 -43.91 -11.26
N PRO A 127 -29.79 -44.03 -10.45
CA PRO A 127 -30.76 -42.95 -10.32
C PRO A 127 -30.03 -41.70 -9.89
N MET A 128 -30.35 -40.61 -10.58
CA MET A 128 -29.81 -39.28 -10.41
C MET A 128 -30.32 -38.69 -9.10
N GLU A 129 -29.90 -39.26 -7.97
CA GLU A 129 -30.19 -38.71 -6.66
C GLU A 129 -29.24 -37.53 -6.43
N ARG A 130 -29.84 -36.35 -6.40
CA ARG A 130 -29.22 -35.05 -6.10
C ARG A 130 -28.42 -35.14 -4.80
N SER A 131 -27.16 -35.51 -4.90
CA SER A 131 -26.16 -35.19 -3.88
C SER A 131 -25.06 -34.40 -4.57
N LEU A 132 -25.35 -33.13 -4.82
CA LEU A 132 -24.35 -32.07 -4.97
C LEU A 132 -23.58 -31.99 -3.64
N ARG A 133 -22.72 -32.97 -3.34
CA ARG A 133 -21.66 -32.78 -2.36
C ARG A 133 -20.65 -31.86 -3.00
N VAL A 134 -20.91 -30.56 -2.89
CA VAL A 134 -19.95 -29.50 -3.17
C VAL A 134 -18.84 -29.66 -2.13
N SER A 135 -17.87 -30.51 -2.42
CA SER A 135 -16.63 -30.53 -1.66
C SER A 135 -15.86 -29.28 -2.06
N LYS A 136 -15.93 -28.24 -1.23
CA LYS A 136 -15.05 -27.07 -1.34
C LYS A 136 -13.62 -27.56 -1.20
N ILE A 137 -12.83 -27.41 -2.26
CA ILE A 137 -11.40 -27.70 -2.21
C ILE A 137 -10.75 -26.48 -1.56
N TYR A 138 -10.43 -26.59 -0.26
CA TYR A 138 -9.61 -25.61 0.43
C TYR A 138 -8.15 -25.97 0.16
N HIS A 139 -7.43 -25.07 -0.52
CA HIS A 139 -5.97 -25.08 -0.48
C HIS A 139 -5.57 -24.12 0.66
N THR A 140 -5.11 -24.70 1.77
CA THR A 140 -4.40 -24.01 2.85
C THR A 140 -3.04 -23.54 2.39
#